data_AF-A0A3A5ZKP6-F1
#
_entry.id   AF-A0A3A5ZKP6-F1
#
_cell.length_a   1.000
_cell.length_b   1.000
_cell.length_c   1.000
_cell.angle_alpha   90.00
_cell.angle_beta   90.00
_cell.angle_gamma   90.00
#
_symmetry.space_group_name_H-M   'P 1'
#
loop_
_entity.id
_entity.type
_entity.pdbx_description
1 polymer ?
#
loop_
_entity_poly.entity_id
_entity_poly.type
_entity_poly.pdbx_seq_one_letter_code
_entity_poly.pdbx_strand_id
1 'polypeptide(L)'
;MDSLNFKDMKNYTIIPNYASGKFSPNDLYTITGIYLTANDKYITDSTYEQIASSTGQSLSYIKDYFMPRLKNTKFCTQIQSFTIGNLRRKRYYLPKPTENFRIIKKEVLTDTNITSEEKGFIIALYCNCVNNSFNLSLSSWKFWESKIKVSKSTFYKLKKSLVSRGYLRRLEYVPENPDSGNHPEDYMLCVPWLGDISYIDWLHQYKNDDITIRNIFLSNYRVAPVY
;
A
#
# COMPACT_ATOMS: atom_id res chain seq x y z
N MET A 1 -28.50 14.05 -2.83
CA MET A 1 -27.06 13.84 -3.03
C MET A 1 -26.83 12.41 -2.60
N ASP A 2 -26.74 11.50 -3.57
CA ASP A 2 -26.63 10.09 -3.24
C ASP A 2 -25.24 9.86 -2.65
N SER A 3 -25.22 9.48 -1.38
CA SER A 3 -24.03 8.95 -0.73
C SER A 3 -23.52 7.80 -1.59
N LEU A 4 -22.24 7.84 -1.97
CA LEU A 4 -21.57 6.73 -2.64
C LEU A 4 -21.80 5.48 -1.79
N ASN A 5 -22.55 4.51 -2.32
CA ASN A 5 -22.81 3.28 -1.59
C ASN A 5 -21.51 2.47 -1.62
N PHE A 6 -21.09 1.92 -0.47
CA PHE A 6 -19.86 1.12 -0.40
C PHE A 6 -19.89 -0.08 -1.38
N LYS A 7 -21.10 -0.50 -1.79
CA LYS A 7 -21.35 -1.52 -2.82
C LYS A 7 -20.93 -1.11 -4.24
N ASP A 8 -20.85 0.19 -4.53
CA ASP A 8 -20.53 0.70 -5.87
C ASP A 8 -19.02 0.91 -6.08
N MET A 9 -18.21 0.63 -5.05
CA MET A 9 -16.75 0.72 -5.11
C MET A 9 -16.14 -0.57 -5.65
N LYS A 10 -15.00 -0.46 -6.34
CA LYS A 10 -14.25 -1.64 -6.78
C LYS A 10 -13.81 -2.48 -5.58
N ASN A 11 -13.77 -3.80 -5.76
CA ASN A 11 -13.24 -4.71 -4.74
C ASN A 11 -11.74 -4.53 -4.49
N TYR A 12 -11.01 -4.00 -5.47
CA TYR A 12 -9.61 -3.66 -5.34
C TYR A 12 -9.24 -2.52 -6.30
N THR A 13 -8.04 -2.00 -6.13
CA THR A 13 -7.41 -1.08 -7.07
C THR A 13 -5.92 -1.36 -7.18
N ILE A 14 -5.28 -0.78 -8.19
CA ILE A 14 -3.82 -0.70 -8.30
C ILE A 14 -3.33 0.68 -7.85
N ILE A 15 -2.15 0.71 -7.26
CA ILE A 15 -1.41 1.94 -6.90
C ILE A 15 -0.02 1.85 -7.53
N PRO A 16 0.40 2.83 -8.36
CA PRO A 16 1.76 2.87 -8.89
C PRO A 16 2.79 2.95 -7.75
N ASN A 17 3.87 2.16 -7.82
CA ASN A 17 4.89 2.12 -6.76
C ASN A 17 5.50 3.50 -6.49
N TYR A 18 5.70 4.32 -7.53
CA TYR A 18 6.25 5.66 -7.39
C TYR A 18 5.35 6.63 -6.59
N ALA A 19 4.07 6.29 -6.36
CA ALA A 19 3.15 7.13 -5.60
C ALA A 19 3.64 7.33 -4.14
N SER A 20 4.30 6.33 -3.55
CA SER A 20 4.84 6.43 -2.19
C SER A 20 5.90 7.54 -2.08
N GLY A 21 6.67 7.77 -3.14
CA GLY A 21 7.65 8.84 -3.24
C GLY A 21 7.05 10.20 -3.62
N LYS A 22 5.73 10.34 -3.76
CA LYS A 22 5.05 11.59 -4.10
C LYS A 22 4.12 12.10 -3.00
N PHE A 23 3.58 11.21 -2.19
CA PHE A 23 2.53 11.52 -1.23
C PHE A 23 2.93 11.18 0.20
N SER A 24 2.52 12.02 1.14
CA SER A 24 2.53 11.64 2.55
C SER A 24 1.59 10.45 2.78
N PRO A 25 1.73 9.68 3.88
CA PRO A 25 0.84 8.56 4.16
C PRO A 25 -0.66 8.90 4.10
N ASN A 26 -1.09 9.99 4.75
CA ASN A 26 -2.50 10.39 4.69
C ASN A 26 -2.96 10.71 3.26
N ASP A 27 -2.12 11.37 2.46
CA ASP A 27 -2.44 11.66 1.06
C ASP A 27 -2.46 10.36 0.23
N LEU A 28 -1.58 9.39 0.51
CA LEU A 28 -1.48 8.10 -0.18
C LEU A 28 -2.68 7.19 0.13
N TYR A 29 -3.18 7.20 1.37
CA TYR A 29 -4.42 6.53 1.71
C TYR A 29 -5.62 7.20 1.03
N THR A 30 -5.66 8.53 1.02
CA THR A 30 -6.75 9.29 0.39
C THR A 30 -6.81 9.05 -1.12
N ILE A 31 -5.67 9.06 -1.82
CA ILE A 31 -5.62 8.73 -3.25
C ILE A 31 -6.07 7.29 -3.50
N THR A 32 -5.76 6.35 -2.60
CA THR A 32 -6.23 4.96 -2.70
C THR A 32 -7.76 4.86 -2.62
N GLY A 33 -8.40 5.64 -1.72
CA GLY A 33 -9.85 5.77 -1.70
C GLY A 33 -10.43 6.29 -3.01
N ILE A 34 -9.81 7.33 -3.60
CA ILE A 34 -10.21 7.88 -4.90
C ILE A 34 -10.11 6.82 -6.00
N TYR A 35 -9.01 6.06 -6.02
CA TYR A 35 -8.81 4.94 -6.93
C TYR A 35 -9.91 3.88 -6.82
N LEU A 36 -10.37 3.55 -5.61
CA LEU A 36 -11.45 2.59 -5.37
C LEU A 36 -12.82 3.10 -5.85
N THR A 37 -13.04 4.43 -5.83
CA THR A 37 -14.25 5.07 -6.39
C THR A 37 -14.18 5.32 -7.90
N ALA A 38 -13.04 5.08 -8.54
CA ALA A 38 -12.90 5.26 -9.98
C ALA A 38 -13.46 4.07 -10.75
N ASN A 39 -13.99 4.34 -11.94
CA ASN A 39 -14.41 3.29 -12.87
C ASN A 39 -13.22 2.47 -13.40
N ASP A 40 -13.47 1.45 -14.23
CA ASP A 40 -12.44 0.55 -14.77
C ASP A 40 -11.43 1.23 -15.71
N LYS A 41 -11.77 2.44 -16.18
CA LYS A 41 -10.89 3.33 -16.94
C LYS A 41 -10.05 4.24 -16.04
N TYR A 42 -10.14 4.09 -14.71
CA TYR A 42 -9.42 4.88 -13.71
C TYR A 42 -9.77 6.37 -13.76
N ILE A 43 -11.04 6.65 -14.07
CA ILE A 43 -11.61 7.99 -14.13
C ILE A 43 -12.65 8.12 -13.01
N THR A 44 -12.64 9.25 -12.32
CA THR A 44 -13.61 9.55 -11.27
C THR A 44 -13.97 11.03 -11.25
N ASP A 45 -15.21 11.35 -10.92
CA ASP A 45 -15.71 12.69 -10.62
C ASP A 45 -16.24 12.82 -9.19
N SER A 46 -15.73 11.97 -8.29
CA SER A 46 -16.05 11.99 -6.86
C SER A 46 -15.91 13.40 -6.28
N THR A 47 -16.93 13.82 -5.54
CA THR A 47 -16.92 15.12 -4.84
C THR A 47 -15.99 15.09 -3.63
N TYR A 48 -15.65 16.26 -3.09
CA TYR A 48 -14.84 16.34 -1.87
C TYR A 48 -15.52 15.67 -0.68
N GLU A 49 -16.85 15.77 -0.60
CA GLU A 49 -17.68 15.11 0.42
C GLU A 49 -17.67 13.60 0.27
N GLN A 50 -17.77 13.09 -0.96
CA GLN A 50 -17.67 11.65 -1.24
C GLN A 50 -16.29 11.09 -0.90
N ILE A 51 -15.22 11.83 -1.21
CA ILE A 51 -13.85 11.44 -0.87
C ILE A 51 -13.65 11.44 0.64
N ALA A 52 -14.10 12.49 1.34
CA ALA A 52 -14.05 12.58 2.80
C ALA A 52 -14.81 11.40 3.44
N SER A 53 -16.05 11.15 3.01
CA SER A 53 -16.89 10.07 3.52
C SER A 53 -16.28 8.69 3.30
N SER A 54 -15.78 8.40 2.09
CA SER A 54 -15.23 7.07 1.75
C SER A 54 -13.91 6.76 2.45
N THR A 55 -13.12 7.79 2.78
CA THR A 55 -11.82 7.62 3.44
C THR A 55 -11.88 7.83 4.95
N GLY A 56 -12.97 8.38 5.49
CA GLY A 56 -13.05 8.80 6.89
C GLY A 56 -12.22 10.05 7.20
N GLN A 57 -11.77 10.78 6.17
CA GLN A 57 -11.03 12.03 6.33
C GLN A 57 -11.99 13.21 6.52
N SER A 58 -11.53 14.28 7.16
CA SER A 58 -12.34 15.49 7.28
C SER A 58 -12.49 16.20 5.93
N LEU A 59 -13.63 16.87 5.73
CA LEU A 59 -13.86 17.67 4.52
C LEU A 59 -12.84 18.82 4.39
N SER A 60 -12.42 19.41 5.50
CA SER A 60 -11.36 20.44 5.53
C SER A 60 -10.02 19.86 5.09
N TYR A 61 -9.66 18.66 5.55
CA TYR A 61 -8.43 17.99 5.08
C TYR A 61 -8.45 17.80 3.56
N ILE A 62 -9.57 17.31 3.01
CA ILE A 62 -9.71 17.13 1.56
C ILE A 62 -9.57 18.45 0.80
N LYS A 63 -10.28 19.50 1.23
CA LYS A 63 -10.33 20.81 0.56
C LYS A 63 -9.02 21.57 0.67
N ASP A 64 -8.48 21.69 1.87
CA ASP A 64 -7.45 22.67 2.20
C ASP A 64 -6.04 22.09 2.04
N TYR A 65 -5.89 20.76 2.13
CA TYR A 65 -4.58 20.10 2.10
C TYR A 65 -4.43 19.10 0.96
N PHE A 66 -5.29 18.08 0.90
CA PHE A 66 -5.11 16.98 -0.05
C PHE A 66 -5.27 17.44 -1.50
N MET A 67 -6.35 18.13 -1.85
CA MET A 67 -6.62 18.54 -3.23
C MET A 67 -5.54 19.48 -3.82
N PRO A 68 -5.08 20.52 -3.11
CA PRO A 68 -3.94 21.32 -3.55
C PRO A 68 -2.68 20.48 -3.79
N ARG A 69 -2.34 19.55 -2.89
CA ARG A 69 -1.17 18.67 -3.04
C ARG A 69 -1.32 17.71 -4.21
N LEU A 70 -2.49 17.12 -4.42
CA LEU A 70 -2.78 16.27 -5.58
C LEU A 70 -2.55 17.02 -6.89
N LYS A 71 -2.99 18.29 -6.97
CA LYS A 71 -2.73 19.14 -8.15
C LYS A 71 -1.23 19.41 -8.33
N ASN A 72 -0.53 19.76 -7.25
CA ASN A 72 0.88 20.14 -7.29
C ASN A 72 1.81 18.97 -7.66
N THR A 73 1.46 17.74 -7.24
CA THR A 73 2.24 16.53 -7.58
C THR A 73 2.13 16.13 -9.06
N LYS A 74 1.21 16.74 -9.83
CA LYS A 74 0.88 16.37 -11.22
C LYS A 74 0.68 14.86 -11.38
N PHE A 75 0.08 14.24 -10.37
CA PHE A 75 -0.09 12.79 -10.33
C PHE A 75 -1.20 12.32 -11.26
N CYS A 76 -2.32 13.04 -11.31
CA CYS A 76 -3.37 12.79 -12.29
C CYS A 76 -2.82 13.10 -13.70
N THR A 77 -3.09 12.23 -14.66
CA THR A 77 -2.72 12.46 -16.07
C THR A 77 -3.50 13.64 -16.65
N GLN A 78 -4.73 13.84 -16.17
CA GLN A 78 -5.58 14.96 -16.51
C GLN A 78 -6.52 15.31 -15.34
N ILE A 79 -6.82 16.60 -15.19
CA ILE A 79 -7.92 17.08 -14.34
C ILE A 79 -8.78 17.98 -15.21
N GLN A 80 -10.00 17.52 -15.53
CA GLN A 80 -10.93 18.22 -16.40
C GLN A 80 -12.02 18.90 -15.56
N SER A 81 -12.28 20.18 -15.83
CA SER A 81 -13.43 20.87 -15.24
C SER A 81 -14.66 20.68 -16.13
N PHE A 82 -15.82 20.49 -15.51
CA PHE A 82 -17.09 20.37 -16.21
C PHE A 82 -18.24 20.87 -15.33
N THR A 83 -19.45 20.96 -15.88
CA THR A 83 -20.62 21.44 -15.15
C THR A 83 -21.74 20.40 -15.23
N ILE A 84 -22.41 20.15 -14.11
CA ILE A 84 -23.69 19.43 -14.06
C ILE A 84 -24.74 20.42 -13.54
N GLY A 85 -25.67 20.83 -14.40
CA GLY A 85 -26.59 21.95 -14.10
C GLY A 85 -25.80 23.23 -13.82
N ASN A 86 -25.94 23.78 -12.60
CA ASN A 86 -25.20 24.97 -12.15
C ASN A 86 -23.95 24.64 -11.29
N LEU A 87 -23.64 23.36 -11.08
CA LEU A 87 -22.55 22.93 -10.21
C LEU A 87 -21.28 22.68 -11.01
N ARG A 88 -20.21 23.42 -10.69
CA ARG A 88 -18.86 23.16 -11.20
C ARG A 88 -18.29 21.91 -10.54
N ARG A 89 -17.82 20.97 -11.37
CA ARG A 89 -17.25 19.68 -10.98
C ARG A 89 -15.87 19.48 -11.59
N LYS A 90 -15.14 18.52 -11.06
CA LYS A 90 -13.85 18.08 -11.58
C LYS A 90 -13.88 16.59 -11.83
N ARG A 91 -13.30 16.19 -12.94
CA ARG A 91 -13.04 14.80 -13.31
C ARG A 91 -11.54 14.56 -13.28
N TYR A 92 -11.14 13.52 -12.57
CA TYR A 92 -9.76 13.14 -12.33
C TYR A 92 -9.44 11.88 -13.13
N TYR A 93 -8.34 11.92 -13.86
CA TYR A 93 -7.81 10.80 -14.62
C TYR A 93 -6.57 10.27 -13.88
N LEU A 94 -6.72 9.11 -13.26
CA LEU A 94 -5.67 8.50 -12.45
C LEU A 94 -4.74 7.66 -13.34
N PRO A 95 -3.44 7.59 -13.03
CA PRO A 95 -2.54 6.67 -13.70
C PRO A 95 -3.04 5.22 -13.66
N LYS A 96 -3.01 4.53 -14.80
CA LYS A 96 -3.27 3.09 -14.91
C LYS A 96 -1.98 2.38 -15.32
N PRO A 97 -1.05 2.11 -14.38
CA PRO A 97 0.20 1.44 -14.70
C PRO A 97 -0.06 0.00 -15.15
N THR A 98 0.74 -0.48 -16.11
CA THR A 98 0.78 -1.89 -16.54
C THR A 98 1.90 -2.68 -15.85
N GLU A 99 2.82 -1.99 -15.19
CA GLU A 99 3.97 -2.53 -14.46
C GLU A 99 4.24 -1.69 -13.22
N ASN A 100 5.04 -2.22 -12.28
CA ASN A 100 5.50 -1.48 -11.09
C ASN A 100 4.35 -0.86 -10.28
N PHE A 101 3.36 -1.68 -9.94
CA PHE A 101 2.21 -1.31 -9.13
C PHE A 101 1.94 -2.32 -8.02
N ARG A 102 1.12 -1.91 -7.06
CA ARG A 102 0.62 -2.74 -5.97
C ARG A 102 -0.90 -2.84 -6.00
N ILE A 103 -1.42 -4.02 -5.70
CA ILE A 103 -2.86 -4.27 -5.57
C ILE A 103 -3.27 -4.02 -4.12
N ILE A 104 -4.29 -3.18 -3.94
CA ILE A 104 -4.88 -2.85 -2.64
C ILE A 104 -6.37 -3.19 -2.69
N LYS A 105 -6.82 -4.07 -1.82
CA LYS A 105 -8.23 -4.47 -1.71
C LYS A 105 -9.03 -3.44 -0.92
N LYS A 106 -10.34 -3.37 -1.16
CA LYS A 106 -11.24 -2.35 -0.58
C LYS A 106 -11.32 -2.39 0.94
N GLU A 107 -10.99 -3.53 1.54
CA GLU A 107 -10.99 -3.76 2.98
C GLU A 107 -10.04 -2.80 3.72
N VAL A 108 -9.10 -2.17 3.01
CA VAL A 108 -8.31 -1.04 3.55
C VAL A 108 -9.20 0.07 4.12
N LEU A 109 -10.38 0.33 3.54
CA LEU A 109 -11.30 1.36 4.00
C LEU A 109 -12.02 0.95 5.29
N THR A 110 -12.26 -0.34 5.48
CA THR A 110 -13.02 -0.89 6.62
C THR A 110 -12.15 -1.41 7.75
N ASP A 111 -10.83 -1.48 7.58
CA ASP A 111 -9.92 -1.84 8.67
C ASP A 111 -9.92 -0.74 9.75
N THR A 112 -10.59 -0.99 10.88
CA THR A 112 -10.71 -0.02 11.98
C THR A 112 -9.61 -0.14 13.02
N ASN A 113 -8.71 -1.12 12.90
CA ASN A 113 -7.64 -1.35 13.89
C ASN A 113 -6.44 -0.40 13.73
N ILE A 114 -6.41 0.34 12.62
CA ILE A 114 -5.34 1.25 12.25
C ILE A 114 -5.90 2.56 11.72
N THR A 115 -5.16 3.65 11.96
CA THR A 115 -5.51 4.99 11.52
C THR A 115 -5.32 5.15 10.00
N SER A 116 -5.94 6.18 9.42
CA SER A 116 -5.73 6.58 8.02
C SER A 116 -4.24 6.80 7.68
N GLU A 117 -3.47 7.36 8.61
CA GLU A 117 -2.02 7.57 8.45
C GLU A 117 -1.28 6.23 8.40
N GLU A 118 -1.63 5.29 9.29
CA GLU A 118 -1.05 3.94 9.31
C GLU A 118 -1.42 3.13 8.07
N LYS A 119 -2.66 3.21 7.58
CA LYS A 119 -3.07 2.60 6.30
C LYS A 119 -2.23 3.12 5.15
N GLY A 120 -2.08 4.45 5.08
CA GLY A 120 -1.22 5.10 4.09
C GLY A 120 0.25 4.67 4.20
N PHE A 121 0.73 4.51 5.42
CA PHE A 121 2.10 4.08 5.69
C PHE A 121 2.32 2.63 5.24
N ILE A 122 1.37 1.73 5.50
CA ILE A 122 1.40 0.35 4.99
C ILE A 122 1.43 0.34 3.46
N ILE A 123 0.59 1.12 2.79
CA ILE A 123 0.57 1.21 1.32
C ILE A 123 1.93 1.71 0.81
N ALA A 124 2.52 2.71 1.48
CA ALA A 124 3.84 3.23 1.12
C ALA A 124 4.95 2.17 1.29
N LEU A 125 4.93 1.39 2.38
CA LEU A 125 5.84 0.27 2.59
C LEU A 125 5.65 -0.78 1.48
N TYR A 126 4.41 -1.13 1.14
CA TYR A 126 4.11 -2.15 0.14
C TYR A 126 4.60 -1.74 -1.26
N CYS A 127 4.47 -0.46 -1.63
CA CYS A 127 5.05 0.08 -2.86
C CYS A 127 6.58 -0.10 -2.95
N ASN A 128 7.27 -0.35 -1.84
CA ASN A 128 8.71 -0.56 -1.76
C ASN A 128 9.10 -1.99 -1.36
N CYS A 129 8.15 -2.92 -1.28
CA CYS A 129 8.46 -4.34 -1.13
C CYS A 129 9.22 -4.88 -2.35
N VAL A 130 9.83 -6.05 -2.19
CA VAL A 130 10.34 -6.84 -3.31
C VAL A 130 9.16 -7.22 -4.24
N ASN A 131 9.41 -7.32 -5.54
CA ASN A 131 8.36 -7.68 -6.50
C ASN A 131 7.75 -9.05 -6.16
N ASN A 132 6.44 -9.18 -6.35
CA ASN A 132 5.69 -10.42 -6.10
C ASN A 132 5.84 -11.02 -4.67
N SER A 133 6.16 -10.20 -3.68
CA SER A 133 6.24 -10.62 -2.27
C SER A 133 5.69 -9.55 -1.34
N PHE A 134 5.77 -9.85 -0.04
CA PHE A 134 5.45 -8.94 1.06
C PHE A 134 6.71 -8.51 1.84
N ASN A 135 7.90 -8.89 1.34
CA ASN A 135 9.18 -8.65 2.00
C ASN A 135 9.67 -7.24 1.68
N LEU A 136 10.28 -6.57 2.66
CA LEU A 136 10.90 -5.27 2.48
C LEU A 136 12.16 -5.11 3.34
N SER A 137 13.17 -4.50 2.74
CA SER A 137 14.34 -4.02 3.46
C SER A 137 14.18 -2.53 3.80
N LEU A 138 14.46 -2.21 5.05
CA LEU A 138 14.43 -0.83 5.58
C LEU A 138 15.84 -0.22 5.71
N SER A 139 16.85 -0.89 5.17
CA SER A 139 18.28 -0.54 5.29
C SER A 139 18.69 0.69 4.46
N SER A 140 17.90 1.06 3.46
CA SER A 140 18.21 2.18 2.56
C SER A 140 18.35 3.51 3.30
N TRP A 141 19.43 4.25 3.01
CA TRP A 141 19.66 5.59 3.57
C TRP A 141 18.47 6.52 3.32
N LYS A 142 18.00 7.18 4.38
CA LYS A 142 16.85 8.12 4.35
C LYS A 142 15.58 7.55 3.71
N PHE A 143 15.33 6.24 3.83
CA PHE A 143 14.12 5.57 3.33
C PHE A 143 12.82 6.30 3.71
N TRP A 144 12.71 6.79 4.95
CA TRP A 144 11.56 7.53 5.45
C TRP A 144 11.26 8.82 4.65
N GLU A 145 12.30 9.52 4.19
CA GLU A 145 12.20 10.80 3.50
C GLU A 145 12.00 10.60 2.00
N SER A 146 12.76 9.69 1.38
CA SER A 146 12.77 9.51 -0.07
C SER A 146 11.64 8.62 -0.57
N LYS A 147 11.27 7.57 0.18
CA LYS A 147 10.30 6.55 -0.25
C LYS A 147 8.93 6.67 0.40
N ILE A 148 8.85 7.21 1.62
CA ILE A 148 7.63 7.24 2.43
C ILE A 148 7.08 8.66 2.68
N LYS A 149 7.91 9.69 2.47
CA LYS A 149 7.56 11.12 2.64
C LYS A 149 7.10 11.48 4.06
N VAL A 150 7.84 11.02 5.06
CA VAL A 150 7.66 11.39 6.47
C VAL A 150 8.98 11.81 7.12
N SER A 151 8.90 12.44 8.29
CA SER A 151 10.06 12.67 9.14
C SER A 151 10.59 11.35 9.73
N LYS A 152 11.85 11.36 10.16
CA LYS A 152 12.48 10.20 10.82
C LYS A 152 11.70 9.76 12.06
N SER A 153 11.27 10.71 12.90
CA SER A 153 10.54 10.42 14.14
C SER A 153 9.16 9.79 13.85
N THR A 154 8.41 10.34 12.90
CA THR A 154 7.12 9.80 12.48
C THR A 154 7.27 8.38 11.92
N PHE A 155 8.31 8.13 11.11
CA PHE A 155 8.59 6.79 10.58
C PHE A 155 8.75 5.75 11.69
N TYR A 156 9.60 6.00 12.68
CA TYR A 156 9.83 5.04 13.76
C TYR A 156 8.60 4.87 14.67
N LYS A 157 7.82 5.95 14.88
CA LYS A 157 6.53 5.87 15.60
C LYS A 157 5.55 4.93 14.87
N LEU A 158 5.31 5.17 13.58
CA LEU A 158 4.39 4.35 12.77
C LEU A 158 4.87 2.90 12.65
N LYS A 159 6.17 2.70 12.38
CA LYS A 159 6.78 1.37 12.34
C LYS A 159 6.57 0.61 13.65
N LYS A 160 6.87 1.22 14.80
CA LYS A 160 6.68 0.59 16.12
C LYS A 160 5.23 0.20 16.33
N SER A 161 4.30 1.07 15.94
CA SER A 161 2.86 0.83 16.02
C SER A 161 2.43 -0.39 15.20
N LEU A 162 2.88 -0.49 13.95
CA LEU A 162 2.57 -1.64 13.08
C LEU A 162 3.17 -2.94 13.59
N VAL A 163 4.40 -2.90 14.13
CA VAL A 163 5.05 -4.07 14.75
C VAL A 163 4.23 -4.54 15.94
N SER A 164 3.83 -3.64 16.84
CA SER A 164 3.04 -4.01 18.02
C SER A 164 1.67 -4.60 17.69
N ARG A 165 1.11 -4.30 16.52
CA ARG A 165 -0.20 -4.81 16.06
C ARG A 165 -0.08 -5.96 15.06
N GLY A 166 1.14 -6.44 14.79
CA GLY A 166 1.37 -7.59 13.92
C GLY A 166 1.26 -7.33 12.41
N TYR A 167 1.02 -6.10 11.96
CA TYR A 167 0.95 -5.75 10.53
C TYR A 167 2.33 -5.73 9.86
N LEU A 168 3.40 -5.63 10.64
CA LEU A 168 4.78 -5.64 10.17
C LEU A 168 5.60 -6.55 11.10
N ARG A 169 6.21 -7.60 10.58
CA ARG A 169 7.01 -8.56 11.37
C ARG A 169 8.43 -8.64 10.84
N ARG A 170 9.42 -8.82 11.72
CA ARG A 170 10.78 -9.16 11.28
C ARG A 170 10.80 -10.59 10.74
N LEU A 171 11.60 -10.82 9.70
CA LEU A 171 11.66 -12.12 9.05
C LEU A 171 12.18 -13.24 9.98
N GLU A 172 13.05 -12.91 10.94
CA GLU A 172 13.49 -13.85 11.99
C GLU A 172 12.33 -14.47 12.79
N TYR A 173 11.16 -13.82 12.85
CA TYR A 173 9.97 -14.32 13.53
C TYR A 173 8.92 -14.91 12.58
N VAL A 174 9.26 -15.14 11.31
CA VAL A 174 8.38 -15.71 10.29
C VAL A 174 9.14 -16.82 9.55
N PRO A 175 9.46 -17.95 10.21
CA PRO A 175 10.30 -19.02 9.63
C PRO A 175 9.68 -19.68 8.38
N GLU A 176 8.37 -19.57 8.22
CA GLU A 176 7.65 -20.00 7.02
C GLU A 176 7.93 -19.12 5.79
N ASN A 177 8.50 -17.92 5.97
CA ASN A 177 8.92 -17.08 4.87
C ASN A 177 10.20 -17.63 4.22
N PRO A 178 10.27 -17.78 2.88
CA PRO A 178 11.43 -18.33 2.21
C PRO A 178 12.72 -17.53 2.45
N ASP A 179 12.62 -16.21 2.65
CA ASP A 179 13.79 -15.32 2.84
C ASP A 179 14.26 -15.22 4.30
N SER A 180 13.57 -15.87 5.25
CA SER A 180 13.85 -15.75 6.68
C SER A 180 15.27 -16.12 7.10
N GLY A 181 15.89 -17.10 6.42
CA GLY A 181 17.26 -17.53 6.70
C GLY A 181 18.34 -16.65 6.07
N ASN A 182 18.02 -15.89 5.01
CA ASN A 182 18.99 -15.09 4.27
C ASN A 182 18.99 -13.62 4.73
N HIS A 183 17.83 -13.11 5.14
CA HIS A 183 17.63 -11.71 5.51
C HIS A 183 16.82 -11.57 6.81
N PRO A 184 17.24 -12.19 7.92
CA PRO A 184 16.46 -12.23 9.18
C PRO A 184 16.11 -10.84 9.74
N GLU A 185 16.93 -9.83 9.43
CA GLU A 185 16.78 -8.45 9.86
C GLU A 185 15.69 -7.65 9.12
N ASP A 186 15.32 -8.11 7.93
CA ASP A 186 14.30 -7.51 7.07
C ASP A 186 12.89 -7.76 7.62
N TYR A 187 11.88 -7.19 6.95
CA TYR A 187 10.50 -7.23 7.41
C TYR A 187 9.56 -7.83 6.36
N MET A 188 8.44 -8.34 6.85
CA MET A 188 7.29 -8.77 6.04
C MET A 188 6.04 -8.00 6.45
N LEU A 189 5.28 -7.53 5.46
CA LEU A 189 3.93 -7.01 5.68
C LEU A 189 2.94 -8.17 5.85
N CYS A 190 2.24 -8.18 6.97
CA CYS A 190 1.24 -9.18 7.33
C CYS A 190 -0.15 -8.52 7.30
N VAL A 191 -0.61 -8.16 6.11
CA VAL A 191 -1.78 -7.31 5.91
C VAL A 191 -2.76 -8.01 4.94
N PRO A 192 -3.97 -8.40 5.37
CA PRO A 192 -4.90 -9.19 4.54
C PRO A 192 -5.40 -8.49 3.27
N TRP A 193 -5.48 -7.16 3.30
CA TRP A 193 -6.00 -6.34 2.20
C TRP A 193 -4.95 -5.94 1.16
N LEU A 194 -3.74 -6.50 1.22
CA LEU A 194 -2.68 -6.32 0.23
C LEU A 194 -2.60 -7.51 -0.73
N GLY A 195 -2.22 -7.21 -1.98
CA GLY A 195 -1.97 -8.23 -3.00
C GLY A 195 -3.25 -8.83 -3.58
N ASP A 196 -3.10 -9.55 -4.69
CA ASP A 196 -4.18 -10.37 -5.24
C ASP A 196 -4.39 -11.61 -4.36
N ILE A 197 -3.32 -12.38 -4.18
CA ILE A 197 -3.20 -13.40 -3.13
C ILE A 197 -2.88 -12.75 -1.78
N SER A 198 -3.43 -13.30 -0.69
CA SER A 198 -3.10 -12.82 0.65
C SER A 198 -1.66 -13.21 1.02
N TYR A 199 -1.08 -12.52 2.00
CA TYR A 199 0.24 -12.90 2.51
C TYR A 199 0.26 -14.31 3.13
N ILE A 200 -0.89 -14.77 3.66
CA ILE A 200 -1.04 -16.12 4.22
C ILE A 200 -0.97 -17.15 3.09
N ASP A 201 -1.73 -16.93 2.01
CA ASP A 201 -1.74 -17.82 0.85
C ASP A 201 -0.38 -17.83 0.15
N TRP A 202 0.28 -16.67 0.05
CA TRP A 202 1.64 -16.55 -0.45
C TRP A 202 2.62 -17.38 0.39
N LEU A 203 2.57 -17.31 1.72
CA LEU A 203 3.40 -18.16 2.58
C LEU A 203 3.09 -19.66 2.41
N HIS A 204 1.82 -20.02 2.22
CA HIS A 204 1.42 -21.42 2.03
C HIS A 204 1.92 -22.03 0.72
N GLN A 205 2.08 -21.24 -0.35
CA GLN A 205 2.69 -21.71 -1.59
C GLN A 205 4.10 -22.28 -1.34
N TYR A 206 4.89 -21.62 -0.50
CA TYR A 206 6.25 -22.06 -0.13
C TYR A 206 6.30 -23.11 0.99
N LYS A 207 5.19 -23.43 1.66
CA LYS A 207 5.11 -24.59 2.56
C LYS A 207 4.93 -25.90 1.80
N ASN A 208 4.24 -25.83 0.66
CA ASN A 208 3.95 -27.01 -0.18
C ASN A 208 5.11 -27.31 -1.14
N ASP A 209 5.87 -26.29 -1.55
CA ASP A 209 7.16 -26.45 -2.21
C ASP A 209 8.27 -26.67 -1.16
N ASP A 210 8.43 -27.95 -0.78
CA ASP A 210 9.62 -28.56 -0.18
C ASP A 210 9.95 -28.44 1.31
N ILE A 211 9.46 -29.44 2.05
CA ILE A 211 10.25 -30.09 3.09
C ILE A 211 11.34 -31.01 2.47
N THR A 212 11.15 -31.51 1.23
CA THR A 212 12.04 -32.50 0.61
C THR A 212 13.30 -31.86 -0.01
N ILE A 213 13.16 -30.85 -0.87
CA ILE A 213 14.31 -30.15 -1.49
C ILE A 213 15.03 -29.27 -0.46
N ARG A 214 14.36 -28.68 0.53
CA ARG A 214 15.04 -27.87 1.57
C ARG A 214 15.96 -28.73 2.45
N ASN A 215 15.57 -29.98 2.73
CA ASN A 215 16.44 -30.94 3.43
C ASN A 215 17.59 -31.45 2.54
N ILE A 216 17.37 -31.64 1.24
CA ILE A 216 18.42 -32.04 0.28
C ILE A 216 19.45 -30.91 0.07
N PHE A 217 19.00 -29.65 0.01
CA PHE A 217 19.90 -28.49 -0.12
C PHE A 217 20.75 -28.31 1.16
N LEU A 218 20.13 -28.40 2.34
CA LEU A 218 20.84 -28.24 3.61
C LEU A 218 21.78 -29.42 3.95
N SER A 219 21.51 -30.63 3.45
CA SER A 219 22.45 -31.77 3.57
C SER A 219 23.66 -31.62 2.64
N ASN A 220 23.47 -31.03 1.46
CA ASN A 220 24.56 -30.85 0.49
C ASN A 220 25.54 -29.72 0.86
N TYR A 221 25.14 -28.76 1.71
CA TYR A 221 26.03 -27.72 2.24
C TYR A 221 26.77 -28.11 3.53
N ARG A 222 26.48 -29.28 4.12
CA ARG A 222 27.21 -29.80 5.30
C ARG A 222 28.41 -30.67 4.96
N VAL A 223 28.71 -30.87 3.68
CA VAL A 223 29.82 -31.72 3.22
C VAL A 223 30.62 -31.02 2.11
N ALA A 224 31.29 -29.92 2.45
CA ALA A 224 32.45 -29.49 1.69
C ALA A 224 33.62 -29.38 2.67
N PRO A 225 34.60 -30.30 2.62
CA PRO A 225 35.72 -30.27 3.53
C PRO A 225 36.63 -29.08 3.23
N VAL A 226 37.17 -28.54 4.31
CA VAL A 226 38.32 -27.65 4.33
C VAL A 226 39.48 -28.32 3.58
N TYR A 227 39.99 -27.63 2.55
CA TYR A 227 41.37 -27.75 2.09
C TYR A 227 41.92 -26.36 1.82
#